data_AF-A0A969WCB6-F1
#
_entry.id   AF-A0A969WCB6-F1
#
_cell.length_a   1.000
_cell.length_b   1.000
_cell.length_c   1.000
_cell.angle_alpha   90.00
_cell.angle_beta   90.00
_cell.angle_gamma   90.00
#
_symmetry.space_group_name_H-M   'P 1'
#
loop_
_entity.id
_entity.type
_entity.pdbx_description
1 polymer ?
#
loop_
_entity_poly.entity_id
_entity_poly.type
_entity_poly.pdbx_seq_one_letter_code
_entity_poly.pdbx_strand_id
1 'polypeptide(L)'
;MAVLVEAISVIVKISAIQEKMQGGWPAFLGLVPNKTLCADNEIARVGFMSPKDVEAFIDKLQAAGLEFLKNGESIDIAVADQTSGFTARCMWAEFGRINYEDKEDQLVSACRLFESELQNFVTPREWQYEGSISQTVGMTPNGLDPANMEFLRHENGMDVYRNPATGKEVFVARSSESQQA
;
A
#
# COMPACT_ATOMS: atom_id res chain seq x y z
N MET A 1 13.32 1.96 9.33
CA MET A 1 12.15 2.81 9.62
C MET A 1 10.96 2.00 9.14
N ALA A 2 9.73 2.37 9.46
CA ALA A 2 8.58 1.65 8.94
C ALA A 2 7.70 2.57 8.11
N VAL A 3 7.19 2.06 7.00
CA VAL A 3 6.19 2.72 6.17
C VAL A 3 4.82 2.13 6.45
N LEU A 4 3.78 2.97 6.40
CA LEU A 4 2.39 2.53 6.52
C LEU A 4 2.04 1.48 5.46
N VAL A 5 1.37 0.41 5.88
CA VAL A 5 0.67 -0.54 5.00
C VAL A 5 -0.82 -0.37 5.21
N GLU A 6 -1.48 0.19 4.21
CA GLU A 6 -2.93 0.45 4.24
C GLU A 6 -3.57 -0.04 2.94
N ALA A 7 -4.74 -0.67 3.03
CA ALA A 7 -5.35 -1.47 1.96
C ALA A 7 -4.33 -2.43 1.32
N ILE A 8 -4.04 -2.26 0.03
CA ILE A 8 -2.99 -3.01 -0.68
C ILE A 8 -1.81 -2.08 -0.90
N SER A 9 -0.61 -2.52 -0.56
CA SER A 9 0.61 -1.70 -0.61
C SER A 9 1.68 -2.38 -1.44
N VAL A 10 2.18 -1.67 -2.45
CA VAL A 10 3.38 -2.04 -3.20
C VAL A 10 4.58 -1.40 -2.53
N ILE A 11 5.49 -2.23 -2.04
CA ILE A 11 6.71 -1.83 -1.32
C ILE A 11 7.90 -2.15 -2.20
N VAL A 12 8.80 -1.19 -2.37
CA VAL A 12 9.95 -1.28 -3.29
C VAL A 12 11.23 -0.91 -2.55
N LYS A 13 12.29 -1.71 -2.70
CA LYS A 13 13.61 -1.36 -2.18
C LYS A 13 14.15 -0.12 -2.89
N ILE A 14 14.56 0.90 -2.13
CA ILE A 14 15.15 2.10 -2.70
C ILE A 14 16.51 1.81 -3.34
N SER A 15 17.30 0.88 -2.78
CA SER A 15 18.55 0.43 -3.42
C SER A 15 18.32 -0.14 -4.81
N ALA A 16 17.28 -0.97 -4.99
CA ALA A 16 16.95 -1.53 -6.30
C ALA A 16 16.51 -0.46 -7.30
N ILE A 17 15.74 0.56 -6.85
CA ILE A 17 15.39 1.72 -7.68
C ILE A 17 16.67 2.40 -8.19
N GLN A 18 17.63 2.67 -7.31
CA GLN A 18 18.87 3.38 -7.67
C GLN A 18 19.77 2.54 -8.60
N GLU A 19 19.86 1.23 -8.36
CA GLU A 19 20.81 0.35 -9.06
C GLU A 19 20.29 -0.15 -10.40
N LYS A 20 18.97 -0.41 -10.51
CA LYS A 20 18.38 -1.14 -11.65
C LYS A 20 17.55 -0.26 -12.57
N MET A 21 16.91 0.79 -12.05
CA MET A 21 16.07 1.66 -12.88
C MET A 21 16.91 2.75 -13.54
N GLN A 22 16.80 2.86 -14.86
CA GLN A 22 17.41 3.98 -15.57
C GLN A 22 16.77 5.30 -15.10
N GLY A 23 17.59 6.22 -14.60
CA GLY A 23 17.13 7.49 -14.03
C GLY A 23 16.72 7.41 -12.56
N GLY A 24 16.84 6.25 -11.92
CA GLY A 24 16.73 6.06 -10.47
C GLY A 24 15.45 6.63 -9.85
N TRP A 25 15.60 7.31 -8.72
CA TRP A 25 14.47 7.86 -7.95
C TRP A 25 13.56 8.81 -8.76
N PRO A 26 14.07 9.80 -9.52
CA PRO A 26 13.21 10.62 -10.39
C PRO A 26 12.36 9.81 -11.38
N ALA A 27 12.92 8.75 -11.98
CA ALA A 27 12.17 7.88 -12.87
C ALA A 27 11.08 7.11 -12.13
N PHE A 28 11.39 6.59 -10.93
CA PHE A 28 10.39 5.96 -10.06
C PHE A 28 9.25 6.91 -9.72
N LEU A 29 9.53 8.15 -9.31
CA LEU A 29 8.51 9.16 -9.02
C LEU A 29 7.60 9.43 -10.22
N GLY A 30 8.15 9.41 -11.44
CA GLY A 30 7.38 9.57 -12.68
C GLY A 30 6.40 8.43 -12.96
N LEU A 31 6.58 7.26 -12.35
CA LEU A 31 5.68 6.11 -12.48
C LEU A 31 4.58 6.06 -11.41
N VAL A 32 4.74 6.80 -10.30
CA VAL A 32 3.80 6.77 -9.17
C VAL A 32 2.43 7.33 -9.61
N PRO A 33 1.36 6.52 -9.57
CA PRO A 33 0.09 6.90 -10.20
C PRO A 33 -0.84 7.73 -9.31
N ASN A 34 -0.52 7.91 -8.03
CA ASN A 34 -1.39 8.58 -7.07
C ASN A 34 -0.59 9.23 -5.93
N LYS A 35 -1.28 9.92 -5.02
CA LYS A 35 -0.65 10.69 -3.92
C LYS A 35 -0.39 9.88 -2.65
N THR A 36 -0.32 8.56 -2.73
CA THR A 36 -0.15 7.69 -1.55
C THR A 36 1.29 7.28 -1.27
N LEU A 37 2.25 7.81 -2.04
CA LEU A 37 3.66 7.53 -1.85
C LEU A 37 4.13 7.99 -0.45
N CYS A 38 4.79 7.08 0.27
CA CYS A 38 5.66 7.41 1.38
C CYS A 38 6.95 6.58 1.31
N ALA A 39 8.02 7.06 1.92
CA ALA A 39 9.33 6.41 1.87
C ALA A 39 10.18 6.76 3.09
N ASP A 40 11.03 5.83 3.51
CA ASP A 40 11.87 5.98 4.70
C ASP A 40 13.39 5.96 4.39
N ASN A 41 13.75 6.24 3.13
CA ASN A 41 15.08 6.12 2.53
C ASN A 41 15.57 4.70 2.26
N GLU A 42 14.97 3.68 2.89
CA GLU A 42 15.32 2.27 2.65
C GLU A 42 14.30 1.59 1.71
N ILE A 43 13.02 1.86 1.95
CA ILE A 43 11.90 1.38 1.16
C ILE A 43 10.96 2.52 0.79
N ALA A 44 10.33 2.38 -0.37
CA ALA A 44 9.23 3.22 -0.83
C ALA A 44 7.95 2.40 -0.87
N ARG A 45 6.81 3.02 -0.53
CA ARG A 45 5.50 2.38 -0.53
C ARG A 45 4.50 3.22 -1.31
N VAL A 46 3.73 2.57 -2.17
CA VAL A 46 2.56 3.15 -2.86
C VAL A 46 1.33 2.30 -2.55
N GLY A 47 0.24 2.96 -2.20
CA GLY A 47 -1.04 2.37 -1.81
C GLY A 47 -2.07 2.30 -2.93
N PHE A 48 -2.88 1.24 -2.86
CA PHE A 48 -3.91 0.90 -3.83
C PHE A 48 -5.12 0.28 -3.14
N MET A 49 -6.28 0.46 -3.77
CA MET A 49 -7.56 -0.13 -3.33
C MET A 49 -7.91 -1.39 -4.10
N SER A 50 -7.31 -1.63 -5.27
CA SER A 50 -7.64 -2.75 -6.15
C SER A 50 -6.41 -3.57 -6.53
N PRO A 51 -6.51 -4.90 -6.60
CA PRO A 51 -5.43 -5.75 -7.13
C PRO A 51 -5.06 -5.41 -8.58
N LYS A 52 -6.04 -4.98 -9.39
CA LYS A 52 -5.81 -4.62 -10.79
C LYS A 52 -4.87 -3.40 -10.94
N ASP A 53 -5.04 -2.38 -10.11
CA ASP A 53 -4.12 -1.23 -10.13
C ASP A 53 -2.71 -1.61 -9.63
N VAL A 54 -2.64 -2.56 -8.70
CA VAL A 54 -1.36 -3.12 -8.22
C VAL A 54 -0.62 -3.85 -9.33
N GLU A 55 -1.31 -4.73 -10.06
CA GLU A 55 -0.76 -5.43 -11.23
C GLU A 55 -0.25 -4.44 -12.27
N ALA A 56 -1.06 -3.45 -12.64
CA ALA A 56 -0.66 -2.43 -13.61
C ALA A 56 0.55 -1.60 -13.16
N PHE A 57 0.68 -1.32 -11.86
CA PHE A 57 1.84 -0.61 -11.33
C PHE A 57 3.09 -1.51 -11.30
N ILE A 58 2.96 -2.78 -10.94
CA ILE A 58 4.05 -3.76 -10.98
C ILE A 58 4.57 -3.92 -12.42
N ASP A 59 3.67 -4.02 -13.40
CA ASP A 59 4.07 -4.11 -14.82
C ASP A 59 4.94 -2.91 -15.24
N LYS A 60 4.57 -1.69 -14.82
CA LYS A 60 5.36 -0.46 -15.05
C LYS A 60 6.73 -0.54 -14.38
N LEU A 61 6.81 -1.03 -13.15
CA LEU A 61 8.07 -1.19 -12.42
C LEU A 61 8.98 -2.25 -13.05
N GLN A 62 8.40 -3.36 -13.52
CA GLN A 62 9.14 -4.42 -14.21
C GLN A 62 9.65 -3.97 -15.57
N ALA A 63 8.83 -3.26 -16.34
CA ALA A 63 9.27 -2.62 -17.59
C ALA A 63 10.41 -1.62 -17.37
N ALA A 64 10.50 -1.02 -16.18
CA ALA A 64 11.57 -0.11 -15.79
C ALA A 64 12.81 -0.80 -15.16
N GLY A 65 12.83 -2.14 -15.10
CA GLY A 65 14.00 -2.93 -14.72
C GLY A 65 13.97 -3.55 -13.32
N LEU A 66 12.88 -3.39 -12.55
CA LEU A 66 12.74 -4.03 -11.24
C LEU A 66 12.21 -5.46 -11.37
N GLU A 67 12.55 -6.32 -10.40
CA GLU A 67 12.08 -7.70 -10.35
C GLU A 67 11.05 -7.88 -9.23
N PHE A 68 9.84 -8.34 -9.55
CA PHE A 68 8.82 -8.62 -8.54
C PHE A 68 9.07 -9.97 -7.87
N LEU A 69 8.77 -11.08 -8.56
CA LEU A 69 8.88 -12.43 -8.02
C LEU A 69 9.89 -13.27 -8.79
N LYS A 70 10.68 -14.05 -8.04
CA LYS A 70 11.52 -15.12 -8.57
C LYS A 70 11.35 -16.35 -7.70
N ASN A 71 10.96 -17.47 -8.30
CA ASN A 71 10.70 -18.72 -7.57
C ASN A 71 9.71 -18.58 -6.40
N GLY A 72 8.73 -17.68 -6.53
CA GLY A 72 7.73 -17.42 -5.48
C GLY A 72 8.18 -16.49 -4.35
N GLU A 73 9.38 -15.90 -4.44
CA GLU A 73 9.92 -14.97 -3.46
C GLU A 73 10.01 -13.54 -4.03
N SER A 74 9.68 -12.54 -3.22
CA SER A 74 9.81 -11.11 -3.53
C SER A 74 11.27 -10.70 -3.63
N ILE A 75 11.65 -10.08 -4.75
CA ILE A 75 13.04 -9.68 -5.05
C ILE A 75 13.27 -8.20 -4.80
N ASP A 76 12.73 -7.31 -5.63
CA ASP A 76 12.84 -5.85 -5.48
C ASP A 76 11.54 -5.21 -5.00
N ILE A 77 10.43 -5.90 -5.26
CA ILE A 77 9.07 -5.47 -4.98
C ILE A 77 8.41 -6.50 -4.07
N ALA A 78 7.69 -6.03 -3.05
CA ALA A 78 6.80 -6.82 -2.23
C ALA A 78 5.39 -6.20 -2.29
N VAL A 79 4.36 -7.04 -2.21
CA VAL A 79 2.98 -6.59 -2.07
C VAL A 79 2.48 -7.05 -0.71
N ALA A 80 1.91 -6.12 0.05
CA ALA A 80 1.32 -6.40 1.35
C ALA A 80 -0.14 -5.98 1.37
N ASP A 81 -1.00 -6.87 1.86
CA ASP A 81 -2.34 -6.54 2.31
C ASP A 81 -2.28 -6.12 3.78
N GLN A 82 -2.99 -5.06 4.15
CA GLN A 82 -3.01 -4.54 5.51
C GLN A 82 -3.49 -5.57 6.55
N THR A 83 -4.29 -6.56 6.15
CA THR A 83 -4.87 -7.57 7.04
C THR A 83 -4.02 -8.82 7.07
N SER A 84 -3.69 -9.38 5.90
CA SER A 84 -3.01 -10.68 5.77
C SER A 84 -1.49 -10.59 5.65
N GLY A 85 -0.91 -9.39 5.52
CA GLY A 85 0.53 -9.20 5.34
C GLY A 85 0.98 -9.46 3.90
N PHE A 86 2.22 -9.94 3.73
CA PHE A 86 2.79 -10.14 2.39
C PHE A 86 2.06 -11.21 1.58
N THR A 87 1.82 -10.93 0.30
CA THR A 87 1.16 -11.86 -0.63
C THR A 87 2.10 -12.94 -1.18
N ALA A 88 3.40 -12.75 -1.02
CA ALA A 88 4.45 -13.70 -1.36
C ALA A 88 5.53 -13.68 -0.28
N ARG A 89 6.39 -14.71 -0.25
CA ARG A 89 7.50 -14.77 0.71
C ARG A 89 8.45 -13.61 0.46
N CYS A 90 8.70 -12.79 1.48
CA CYS A 90 9.65 -11.68 1.43
C CYS A 90 10.75 -11.91 2.48
N MET A 91 12.00 -11.95 2.03
CA MET A 91 13.17 -12.19 2.90
C MET A 91 13.91 -10.91 3.29
N TRP A 92 13.58 -9.78 2.66
CA TRP A 92 14.27 -8.51 2.85
C TRP A 92 13.44 -7.46 3.61
N ALA A 93 12.16 -7.73 3.88
CA ALA A 93 11.31 -6.85 4.66
C ALA A 93 10.46 -7.63 5.66
N GLU A 94 10.07 -6.95 6.73
CA GLU A 94 9.18 -7.43 7.76
C GLU A 94 7.86 -6.66 7.71
N PHE A 95 6.77 -7.39 7.93
CA PHE A 95 5.43 -6.83 8.11
C PHE A 95 5.02 -7.02 9.57
N GLY A 96 4.40 -5.99 10.14
CA GLY A 96 3.89 -6.03 11.50
C GLY A 96 2.80 -5.01 11.75
N ARG A 97 2.35 -4.93 13.00
CA ARG A 97 1.41 -3.91 13.47
C ARG A 97 2.04 -3.12 14.60
N ILE A 98 1.81 -1.82 14.61
CA ILE A 98 2.33 -0.89 15.61
C ILE A 98 1.22 0.04 16.11
N ASN A 99 1.39 0.58 17.31
CA ASN A 99 0.53 1.65 17.81
C ASN A 99 0.91 2.96 17.11
N TYR A 100 -0.07 3.63 16.52
CA TYR A 100 0.10 4.94 15.92
C TYR A 100 0.13 6.00 17.03
N GLU A 101 1.15 6.86 17.03
CA GLU A 101 1.37 7.92 18.04
C GLU A 101 1.31 7.42 19.49
N ASP A 102 1.80 6.20 19.75
CA ASP A 102 1.80 5.55 21.07
C ASP A 102 0.41 5.37 21.71
N LYS A 103 -0.67 5.50 20.92
CA LYS A 103 -2.05 5.27 21.37
C LYS A 103 -2.38 3.78 21.23
N GLU A 104 -2.64 3.11 22.36
CA GLU A 104 -2.88 1.66 22.43
C GLU A 104 -4.08 1.19 21.60
N ASP A 105 -5.03 2.07 21.31
CA ASP A 105 -6.24 1.78 20.54
C ASP A 105 -6.11 2.10 19.04
N GLN A 106 -5.00 2.69 18.60
CA GLN A 106 -4.76 3.09 17.21
C GLN A 106 -3.75 2.18 16.53
N LEU A 107 -4.13 0.93 16.27
CA LEU A 107 -3.25 -0.03 15.63
C LEU A 107 -3.20 0.19 14.11
N VAL A 108 -2.00 0.26 13.54
CA VAL A 108 -1.77 0.36 12.08
C VAL A 108 -0.83 -0.75 11.62
N SER A 109 -1.03 -1.21 10.38
CA SER A 109 -0.12 -2.13 9.72
C SER A 109 1.07 -1.38 9.13
N ALA A 110 2.26 -1.96 9.24
CA ALA A 110 3.50 -1.32 8.85
C ALA A 110 4.47 -2.32 8.23
N CYS A 111 5.36 -1.82 7.37
CA CYS A 111 6.42 -2.59 6.76
C CYS A 111 7.76 -1.89 6.99
N ARG A 112 8.82 -2.64 7.26
CA ARG A 112 10.19 -2.13 7.34
C ARG A 112 11.17 -3.03 6.62
N LEU A 113 12.33 -2.50 6.23
CA LEU A 113 13.45 -3.33 5.80
C LEU A 113 13.91 -4.24 6.97
N PHE A 114 14.29 -5.48 6.67
CA PHE A 114 14.82 -6.41 7.67
C PHE A 114 16.08 -5.83 8.33
N GLU A 115 16.23 -6.03 9.64
CA GLU A 115 17.33 -5.47 10.45
C GLU A 115 17.48 -3.95 10.42
N SER A 116 16.48 -3.20 9.95
CA SER A 116 16.53 -1.74 10.01
C SER A 116 16.55 -1.23 11.45
N GLU A 117 17.53 -0.37 11.74
CA GLU A 117 17.70 0.29 13.04
C GLU A 117 16.88 1.58 13.18
N LEU A 118 16.30 2.10 12.09
CA LEU A 118 15.57 3.36 12.15
C LEU A 118 14.19 3.15 12.79
N GLN A 119 13.85 3.96 13.79
CA GLN A 119 12.63 3.78 14.60
C GLN A 119 11.43 4.63 14.17
N ASN A 120 11.59 5.52 13.19
CA ASN A 120 10.48 6.39 12.78
C ASN A 120 9.45 5.63 11.93
N PHE A 121 8.22 6.14 11.94
CA PHE A 121 7.12 5.68 11.12
C PHE A 121 6.77 6.74 10.07
N VAL A 122 6.60 6.34 8.81
CA VAL A 122 6.33 7.24 7.69
C VAL A 122 4.99 6.90 7.05
N THR A 123 4.13 7.92 6.97
CA THR A 123 2.82 7.86 6.33
C THR A 123 2.83 8.67 5.03
N PRO A 124 1.86 8.46 4.13
CA PRO A 124 1.63 9.38 3.02
C PRO A 124 1.41 10.80 3.51
N ARG A 125 1.78 11.78 2.69
CA ARG A 125 1.54 13.19 3.01
C ARG A 125 0.06 13.42 3.27
N GLU A 126 -0.27 14.13 4.34
CA GLU A 126 -1.65 14.46 4.75
C GLU A 126 -2.48 13.24 5.23
N TRP A 127 -1.85 12.09 5.43
CA TRP A 127 -2.51 10.95 6.06
C TRP A 127 -2.74 11.23 7.56
N GLN A 128 -3.91 10.84 8.04
CA GLN A 128 -4.30 10.87 9.45
C GLN A 128 -5.03 9.58 9.80
N TYR A 129 -4.98 9.16 11.06
CA TYR A 129 -5.63 7.93 11.49
C TYR A 129 -7.16 8.02 11.39
N GLU A 130 -7.75 9.13 11.84
CA GLU A 130 -9.20 9.31 11.86
C GLU A 130 -9.79 9.37 10.44
N GLY A 131 -10.71 8.45 10.15
CA GLY A 131 -11.32 8.29 8.83
C GLY A 131 -10.50 7.46 7.84
N SER A 132 -9.33 6.95 8.25
CA SER A 132 -8.49 6.08 7.42
C SER A 132 -9.04 4.66 7.32
N ILE A 133 -8.52 3.89 6.36
CA ILE A 133 -8.85 2.47 6.24
C ILE A 133 -8.24 1.71 7.43
N SER A 134 -7.08 2.14 7.90
CA SER A 134 -6.43 1.56 9.08
C SER A 134 -7.33 1.60 10.31
N GLN A 135 -8.14 2.66 10.48
CA GLN A 135 -9.13 2.74 11.55
C GLN A 135 -10.22 1.65 11.45
N THR A 136 -10.57 1.23 10.24
CA THR A 136 -11.65 0.27 10.01
C THR A 136 -11.24 -1.19 10.20
N VAL A 137 -9.95 -1.51 10.08
CA VAL A 137 -9.42 -2.88 10.23
C VAL A 137 -9.25 -3.28 11.71
N GLY A 138 -9.10 -2.30 12.61
CA GLY A 138 -9.11 -2.55 14.06
C GLY A 138 -10.46 -3.04 14.63
N MET A 139 -11.53 -3.04 13.84
CA MET A 139 -12.89 -3.34 14.31
C MET A 139 -13.41 -4.75 13.99
N THR A 140 -12.73 -5.57 13.18
CA THR A 140 -13.19 -6.96 12.90
C THR A 140 -12.05 -7.94 12.50
N PRO A 141 -12.07 -9.21 12.97
CA PRO A 141 -11.06 -10.22 12.64
C PRO A 141 -10.97 -10.64 11.15
N ASN A 142 -12.00 -10.37 10.35
CA ASN A 142 -12.02 -10.65 8.91
C ASN A 142 -12.03 -9.32 8.16
N GLY A 143 -10.88 -8.97 7.59
CA GLY A 143 -10.65 -7.73 6.87
C GLY A 143 -11.56 -7.54 5.66
N LEU A 144 -11.65 -6.27 5.27
CA LEU A 144 -12.45 -5.71 4.19
C LEU A 144 -12.21 -6.43 2.86
N ASP A 145 -13.18 -7.23 2.42
CA ASP A 145 -13.23 -7.78 1.06
C ASP A 145 -14.10 -6.85 0.18
N PRO A 146 -13.54 -6.18 -0.85
CA PRO A 146 -14.30 -5.37 -1.80
C PRO A 146 -15.42 -6.14 -2.51
N ALA A 147 -15.31 -7.47 -2.65
CA ALA A 147 -16.35 -8.31 -3.23
C ALA A 147 -17.60 -8.43 -2.33
N ASN A 148 -17.48 -8.05 -1.06
CA ASN A 148 -18.56 -8.05 -0.07
C ASN A 148 -19.07 -6.65 0.27
N MET A 149 -18.76 -5.64 -0.57
CA MET A 149 -19.23 -4.27 -0.36
C MET A 149 -20.38 -3.90 -1.32
N GLU A 150 -21.35 -3.15 -0.81
CA GLU A 150 -22.49 -2.66 -1.58
C GLU A 150 -22.14 -1.29 -2.19
N PHE A 151 -22.01 -1.19 -3.51
CA PHE A 151 -21.79 0.10 -4.16
C PHE A 151 -23.00 1.02 -3.93
N LEU A 152 -22.74 2.24 -3.40
CA LEU A 152 -23.77 3.23 -3.13
C LEU A 152 -23.86 4.27 -4.25
N ARG A 153 -22.75 4.96 -4.54
CA ARG A 153 -22.75 6.11 -5.45
C ARG A 153 -21.35 6.46 -5.94
N HIS A 154 -21.29 7.26 -7.00
CA HIS A 154 -20.09 7.97 -7.40
C HIS A 154 -20.22 9.45 -7.02
N GLU A 155 -19.22 10.01 -6.34
CA GLU A 155 -19.22 11.40 -5.85
C GLU A 155 -17.80 11.97 -5.85
N ASN A 156 -17.60 13.13 -6.49
CA ASN A 156 -16.32 13.86 -6.53
C ASN A 156 -15.12 13.03 -7.06
N GLY A 157 -15.32 12.16 -8.05
CA GLY A 157 -14.25 11.31 -8.60
C GLY A 157 -13.93 10.08 -7.74
N MET A 158 -14.73 9.84 -6.71
CA MET A 158 -14.62 8.69 -5.81
C MET A 158 -15.87 7.82 -5.92
N ASP A 159 -15.69 6.51 -5.82
CA ASP A 159 -16.78 5.57 -5.60
C ASP A 159 -17.01 5.40 -4.10
N VAL A 160 -18.27 5.40 -3.70
CA VAL A 160 -18.70 5.22 -2.32
C VAL A 160 -19.36 3.86 -2.21
N TYR A 161 -18.87 3.05 -1.27
CA TYR A 161 -19.37 1.74 -0.94
C TYR A 161 -19.90 1.70 0.49
N ARG A 162 -20.84 0.81 0.77
CA ARG A 162 -21.30 0.49 2.11
C ARG A 162 -20.70 -0.84 2.54
N ASN A 163 -20.10 -0.85 3.71
CA ASN A 163 -19.72 -2.09 4.38
C ASN A 163 -20.98 -2.68 5.04
N PRO A 164 -21.51 -3.83 4.59
CA PRO A 164 -22.75 -4.39 5.16
C PRO A 164 -22.58 -4.87 6.62
N ALA A 165 -21.35 -5.16 7.07
CA ALA A 165 -21.09 -5.57 8.45
C ALA A 165 -21.15 -4.40 9.45
N THR A 166 -20.81 -3.18 9.01
CA THR A 166 -20.75 -2.00 9.89
C THR A 166 -21.79 -0.92 9.56
N GLY A 167 -22.39 -0.99 8.36
CA GLY A 167 -23.29 0.02 7.82
C GLY A 167 -22.61 1.33 7.41
N LYS A 168 -21.28 1.44 7.54
CA LYS A 168 -20.53 2.68 7.24
C LYS A 168 -20.19 2.80 5.75
N GLU A 169 -20.07 4.05 5.30
CA GLU A 169 -19.61 4.40 3.97
C GLU A 169 -18.08 4.38 3.88
N VAL A 170 -17.56 3.85 2.78
CA VAL A 170 -16.14 3.76 2.42
C VAL A 170 -15.95 4.46 1.08
N PHE A 171 -14.98 5.38 1.00
CA PHE A 171 -14.72 6.19 -0.19
C PHE A 171 -13.47 5.69 -0.91
N VAL A 172 -13.56 5.48 -2.21
CA VAL A 172 -12.54 4.87 -3.06
C VAL A 172 -12.24 5.81 -4.22
N ALA A 173 -11.06 6.42 -4.26
CA ALA A 173 -10.64 7.24 -5.40
C ALA A 173 -10.33 6.35 -6.62
N ARG A 174 -10.88 6.69 -7.79
CA ARG A 174 -10.51 6.00 -9.04
C ARG A 174 -9.23 6.60 -9.64
N SER A 175 -8.33 5.74 -10.08
CA SER A 175 -7.23 6.08 -10.99
C SER A 175 -7.80 6.48 -12.35
N SER A 176 -7.27 7.54 -12.96
CA SER A 176 -7.83 8.20 -14.17
C SER A 176 -7.71 7.40 -15.49
N GLU A 177 -7.57 6.07 -15.45
CA GLU A 177 -7.44 5.20 -16.64
C GLU A 177 -8.52 4.09 -16.68
N SER A 178 -9.75 4.43 -16.34
CA SER A 178 -10.90 3.53 -16.56
C SER A 178 -12.12 4.25 -17.14
N GLN A 179 -11.89 5.01 -18.22
CA GLN A 179 -12.91 5.34 -19.21
C GLN A 179 -12.42 4.93 -20.59
N GLN A 180 -12.62 3.65 -20.94
CA GLN A 180 -12.84 3.20 -22.31
C GLN A 180 -13.38 1.76 -22.30
N ALA A 181 -14.70 1.66 -22.32
CA ALA A 181 -15.45 0.63 -23.02
C ALA A 181 -16.83 1.23 -23.34
#